data_AF-A0A355UIB4-F1
#
_entry.id   AF-A0A355UIB4-F1
#
_cell.length_a   1.000
_cell.length_b   1.000
_cell.length_c   1.000
_cell.angle_alpha   90.00
_cell.angle_beta   90.00
_cell.angle_gamma   90.00
#
_symmetry.space_group_name_H-M   'P 1'
#
loop_
_entity.id
_entity.type
_entity.pdbx_description
1 polymer ?
#
loop_
_entity_poly.entity_id
_entity_poly.type
_entity_poly.pdbx_seq_one_letter_code
_entity_poly.pdbx_strand_id
1 'polypeptide(L)'
;MKYSITIQSKHFETLKENLIRPDKKERVAFVICGRSIIKDVEERFLSKEVHFIPEDKLITSEYNQVSWHNKYFIDVLKKAEVKNLAIILIHNHPDGVNRFSEIDDDVEYHLFKLAFNRNVGANSHASLILLTEGNFVGRVWKHDLSTEPISMIRIIGDRIKLNYPNQTDEYESPEIFNRQQLAFGRSLIQDLSNLKISIIGAGATGSATALLLTRLGVGELCIIDKDTIEESNLNRLHGATILDVGKFKVDVLQKYIYNIGLGTKVNVVKEWVSNQKCIEQLKTSDIIFGCTDDHAGRIMLNRFA
;
A
#
# COMPACT_ATOMS: atom_id res chain seq x y z
N MET A 1 10.00 -10.60 2.57
CA MET A 1 8.56 -10.28 2.54
C MET A 1 8.42 -8.77 2.64
N LYS A 2 7.57 -8.13 1.82
CA LYS A 2 7.30 -6.68 1.86
C LYS A 2 6.23 -6.38 2.92
N TYR A 3 6.37 -5.28 3.66
CA TYR A 3 5.31 -4.78 4.53
C TYR A 3 4.82 -3.41 4.08
N SER A 4 3.50 -3.25 3.99
CA SER A 4 2.88 -2.00 3.55
C SER A 4 1.63 -1.66 4.35
N ILE A 5 1.27 -0.38 4.38
CA ILE A 5 0.10 0.11 5.12
C ILE A 5 -0.75 0.96 4.18
N THR A 6 -2.06 0.78 4.26
CA THR A 6 -3.07 1.64 3.62
C THR A 6 -3.93 2.28 4.70
N ILE A 7 -3.84 3.60 4.82
CA ILE A 7 -4.63 4.43 5.72
C ILE A 7 -5.74 5.12 4.91
N GLN A 8 -6.99 5.04 5.37
CA GLN A 8 -8.07 5.82 4.76
C GLN A 8 -7.83 7.31 5.08
N SER A 9 -8.01 8.19 4.10
CA SER A 9 -7.84 9.64 4.26
C SER A 9 -8.57 10.19 5.49
N LYS A 10 -9.82 9.77 5.73
CA LYS A 10 -10.58 10.14 6.93
C LYS A 10 -9.85 9.80 8.25
N HIS A 11 -9.21 8.62 8.31
CA HIS A 11 -8.44 8.19 9.48
C HIS A 11 -7.16 9.00 9.61
N PHE A 12 -6.49 9.29 8.49
CA PHE A 12 -5.29 10.12 8.47
C PHE A 12 -5.57 11.54 8.98
N GLU A 13 -6.62 12.21 8.48
CA GLU A 13 -6.95 13.56 8.93
C GLU A 13 -7.33 13.56 10.42
N THR A 14 -8.11 12.58 10.89
CA THR A 14 -8.44 12.45 12.32
C THR A 14 -7.18 12.23 13.17
N LEU A 15 -6.24 11.40 12.72
CA LEU A 15 -4.95 11.19 13.41
C LEU A 15 -4.15 12.50 13.47
N LYS A 16 -4.07 13.23 12.36
CA LYS A 16 -3.35 14.50 12.28
C LYS A 16 -3.93 15.54 13.24
N GLU A 17 -5.25 15.71 13.25
CA GLU A 17 -5.95 16.67 14.12
C GLU A 17 -5.75 16.37 15.62
N ASN A 18 -5.68 15.10 16.01
CA ASN A 18 -5.63 14.70 17.41
C ASN A 18 -4.20 14.51 17.95
N LEU A 19 -3.25 14.09 17.10
CA LEU A 19 -1.86 13.84 17.52
C LEU A 19 -0.99 15.09 17.35
N ILE A 20 -1.10 15.81 16.23
CA ILE A 20 -0.30 17.01 15.97
C ILE A 20 -1.05 18.23 16.48
N ARG A 21 -0.75 18.65 17.72
CA ARG A 21 -1.40 19.80 18.37
C ARG A 21 -0.39 20.92 18.69
N PRO A 22 -0.86 22.17 18.87
CA PRO A 22 0.02 23.32 19.14
C PRO A 22 0.81 23.24 20.45
N ASP A 23 0.40 22.37 21.39
CA ASP A 23 1.06 22.20 22.68
C ASP A 23 2.37 21.40 22.60
N LYS A 24 2.70 20.86 21.41
CA LYS A 24 3.92 20.10 21.15
C LYS A 24 4.11 18.90 22.09
N LYS A 25 3.02 18.32 22.58
CA LYS A 25 3.08 17.10 23.39
C LYS A 25 3.01 15.86 22.51
N GLU A 26 3.67 14.79 22.96
CA GLU A 26 3.48 13.47 22.37
C GLU A 26 2.15 12.87 22.80
N ARG A 27 1.48 12.26 21.84
CA ARG A 27 0.22 11.55 22.00
C ARG A 27 0.26 10.23 21.27
N VAL A 28 -0.63 9.34 21.67
CA VAL A 28 -0.75 8.00 21.11
C VAL A 28 -2.17 7.75 20.63
N ALA A 29 -2.27 7.06 19.51
CA ALA A 29 -3.48 6.42 19.02
C ALA A 29 -3.19 4.96 18.66
N PHE A 30 -4.23 4.13 18.71
CA PHE A 30 -4.21 2.78 18.19
C PHE A 30 -5.10 2.69 16.96
N VAL A 31 -4.60 2.10 15.89
CA VAL A 31 -5.38 1.83 14.68
C VAL A 31 -5.59 0.33 14.57
N ILE A 32 -6.86 -0.09 14.51
CA ILE A 32 -7.21 -1.47 14.19
C ILE A 32 -7.25 -1.62 12.67
N CYS A 33 -6.54 -2.62 12.16
CA CYS A 33 -6.33 -2.84 10.74
C CYS A 33 -6.78 -4.23 10.29
N GLY A 34 -7.41 -4.30 9.11
CA GLY A 34 -7.48 -5.54 8.34
C GLY A 34 -6.09 -5.97 7.85
N ARG A 35 -5.94 -7.24 7.50
CA ARG A 35 -4.71 -7.81 6.95
C ARG A 35 -4.99 -8.44 5.58
N SER A 36 -4.10 -8.19 4.62
CA SER A 36 -4.00 -8.95 3.38
C SER A 36 -2.61 -9.56 3.33
N ILE A 37 -2.52 -10.88 3.25
CA ILE A 37 -1.26 -11.62 3.28
C ILE A 37 -1.13 -12.42 1.99
N ILE A 38 -0.04 -12.21 1.28
CA ILE A 38 0.47 -13.08 0.22
C ILE A 38 1.80 -13.62 0.72
N LYS A 39 1.82 -14.92 1.00
CA LYS A 39 2.96 -15.60 1.64
C LYS A 39 4.27 -15.30 0.90
N ASP A 40 5.31 -14.94 1.66
CA ASP A 40 6.66 -14.60 1.20
C ASP A 40 6.75 -13.34 0.31
N VAL A 41 5.62 -12.76 -0.12
CA VAL A 41 5.55 -11.61 -1.02
C VAL A 41 5.23 -10.33 -0.25
N GLU A 42 4.04 -10.22 0.36
CA GLU A 42 3.57 -9.00 1.00
C GLU A 42 2.59 -9.28 2.15
N GLU A 43 2.78 -8.57 3.27
CA GLU A 43 1.72 -8.35 4.28
C GLU A 43 1.32 -6.87 4.27
N ARG A 44 0.03 -6.63 4.03
CA ARG A 44 -0.56 -5.29 3.92
C ARG A 44 -1.59 -5.07 5.02
N PHE A 45 -1.43 -3.97 5.76
CA PHE A 45 -2.38 -3.53 6.77
C PHE A 45 -3.34 -2.48 6.19
N LEU A 46 -4.63 -2.61 6.46
CA LEU A 46 -5.66 -1.66 6.00
C LEU A 46 -6.41 -1.08 7.20
N SER A 47 -6.30 0.23 7.43
CA SER A 47 -6.97 0.91 8.55
C SER A 47 -8.49 0.71 8.52
N LYS A 48 -9.07 0.33 9.66
CA LYS A 48 -10.52 0.15 9.84
C LYS A 48 -11.10 1.07 10.90
N GLU A 49 -10.40 1.23 12.02
CA GLU A 49 -10.85 2.04 13.16
C GLU A 49 -9.66 2.72 13.82
N VAL A 50 -9.88 3.93 14.35
CA VAL A 50 -8.89 4.70 15.11
C VAL A 50 -9.39 4.88 16.54
N HIS A 51 -8.55 4.58 17.51
CA HIS A 51 -8.84 4.66 18.95
C HIS A 51 -7.81 5.57 19.61
N PHE A 52 -8.24 6.77 20.00
CA PHE A 52 -7.41 7.72 20.75
C PHE A 52 -7.41 7.38 22.23
N ILE A 53 -6.30 7.63 22.92
CA ILE A 53 -6.26 7.50 24.38
C ILE A 53 -6.93 8.74 25.00
N PRO A 54 -7.99 8.59 25.80
CA PRO A 54 -8.61 9.72 26.51
C PRO A 54 -7.63 10.41 27.46
N GLU A 55 -7.75 11.74 27.63
CA GLU A 55 -6.82 12.52 28.46
C GLU A 55 -6.79 12.04 29.93
N ASP A 56 -7.92 11.55 30.47
CA ASP A 56 -8.02 10.99 31.83
C ASP A 56 -7.38 9.60 31.99
N LYS A 57 -6.89 9.01 30.89
CA LYS A 57 -6.20 7.72 30.87
C LYS A 57 -4.70 7.83 30.60
N LEU A 58 -4.21 9.04 30.30
CA LEU A 58 -2.80 9.34 30.20
C LEU A 58 -2.20 9.46 31.60
N ILE A 59 -1.08 8.78 31.83
CA ILE A 59 -0.28 8.91 33.05
C ILE A 59 0.68 10.10 32.86
N THR A 60 1.34 10.18 31.69
CA THR A 60 2.14 11.33 31.27
C THR A 60 1.95 11.62 29.79
N SER A 61 2.04 12.90 29.42
CA SER A 61 2.09 13.36 28.02
C SER A 61 2.94 14.62 28.02
N GLU A 62 4.22 14.43 27.71
CA GLU A 62 5.26 15.45 27.68
C GLU A 62 5.83 15.53 26.26
N TYR A 63 6.89 16.34 26.10
CA TYR A 63 7.48 16.64 24.81
C TYR A 63 8.12 15.46 24.08
N ASN A 64 8.68 14.52 24.84
CA ASN A 64 9.50 13.40 24.36
C ASN A 64 9.08 12.06 24.99
N GLN A 65 7.93 12.04 25.65
CA GLN A 65 7.44 10.85 26.32
C GLN A 65 5.92 10.93 26.49
N VAL A 66 5.27 9.80 26.26
CA VAL A 66 3.86 9.57 26.56
C VAL A 66 3.69 8.21 27.23
N SER A 67 2.90 8.16 28.31
CA SER A 67 2.58 6.93 29.04
C SER A 67 1.11 6.87 29.43
N TRP A 68 0.54 5.67 29.48
CA TRP A 68 -0.88 5.45 29.72
C TRP A 68 -1.13 4.15 30.48
N HIS A 69 -2.34 3.99 31.00
CA HIS A 69 -2.73 2.73 31.64
C HIS A 69 -2.93 1.60 30.60
N ASN A 70 -2.16 0.51 30.72
CA ASN A 70 -2.24 -0.67 29.85
C ASN A 70 -3.66 -1.25 29.67
N LYS A 71 -4.56 -1.00 30.62
CA LYS A 71 -5.98 -1.39 30.52
C LYS A 71 -6.62 -0.91 29.21
N TYR A 72 -6.33 0.31 28.78
CA TYR A 72 -6.90 0.84 27.54
C TYR A 72 -6.42 0.05 26.31
N PHE A 73 -5.11 -0.22 26.23
CA PHE A 73 -4.55 -1.04 25.16
C PHE A 73 -5.13 -2.46 25.15
N ILE A 74 -5.31 -3.08 26.33
CA ILE A 74 -5.95 -4.39 26.46
C ILE A 74 -7.38 -4.37 25.91
N ASP A 75 -8.15 -3.30 26.12
CA ASP A 75 -9.51 -3.20 25.61
C ASP A 75 -9.54 -3.00 24.08
N VAL A 76 -8.56 -2.29 23.50
CA VAL A 76 -8.38 -2.23 22.04
C VAL A 76 -7.95 -3.60 21.49
N LEU A 77 -7.06 -4.32 22.18
CA LEU A 77 -6.64 -5.68 21.81
C LEU A 77 -7.82 -6.65 21.72
N LYS A 78 -8.72 -6.65 22.72
CA LYS A 78 -9.94 -7.48 22.69
C LYS A 78 -10.80 -7.21 21.46
N LYS A 79 -10.89 -5.95 21.01
CA LYS A 79 -11.63 -5.59 19.78
C LYS A 79 -10.95 -6.16 18.52
N ALA A 80 -9.62 -6.13 18.47
CA ALA A 80 -8.84 -6.66 17.34
C ALA A 80 -8.85 -8.20 17.25
N GLU A 81 -8.90 -8.88 18.39
CA GLU A 81 -8.86 -10.35 18.51
C GLU A 81 -10.02 -11.04 17.76
N VAL A 82 -11.22 -10.46 17.80
CA VAL A 82 -12.46 -11.04 17.25
C VAL A 82 -12.38 -11.34 15.75
N LYS A 83 -11.42 -10.76 15.00
CA LYS A 83 -11.35 -10.86 13.53
C LYS A 83 -9.93 -11.02 12.97
N ASN A 84 -8.97 -11.51 13.75
CA ASN A 84 -7.56 -11.64 13.34
C ASN A 84 -6.98 -10.31 12.78
N LEU A 85 -7.36 -9.18 13.40
CA LEU A 85 -6.95 -7.86 12.97
C LEU A 85 -5.56 -7.52 13.51
N ALA A 86 -4.84 -6.65 12.80
CA ALA A 86 -3.61 -6.05 13.31
C ALA A 86 -3.94 -4.82 14.15
N ILE A 87 -3.06 -4.51 15.09
CA ILE A 87 -3.00 -3.19 15.71
C ILE A 87 -1.76 -2.48 15.19
N ILE A 88 -1.94 -1.20 14.91
CA ILE A 88 -0.87 -0.26 14.66
C ILE A 88 -0.86 0.74 15.82
N LEU A 89 0.25 0.82 16.55
CA LEU A 89 0.54 1.93 17.46
C LEU A 89 0.94 3.14 16.61
N ILE A 90 0.37 4.32 16.89
CA ILE A 90 0.78 5.56 16.22
C ILE A 90 1.04 6.62 17.29
N HIS A 91 2.22 7.23 17.26
CA HIS A 91 2.53 8.43 18.04
C HIS A 91 3.10 9.54 17.17
N ASN A 92 3.23 10.75 17.71
CA ASN A 92 3.82 11.90 17.01
C ASN A 92 5.10 12.37 17.66
N HIS A 93 6.04 12.85 16.86
CA HIS A 93 7.24 13.57 17.33
C HIS A 93 7.09 15.07 17.03
N PRO A 94 7.06 15.95 18.06
CA PRO A 94 6.86 17.39 17.87
C PRO A 94 7.97 18.10 17.09
N ASP A 95 9.22 17.61 17.16
CA ASP A 95 10.39 18.16 16.48
C ASP A 95 10.61 17.63 15.05
N GLY A 96 9.74 16.74 14.56
CA GLY A 96 9.92 16.11 13.27
C GLY A 96 11.09 15.11 13.23
N VAL A 97 11.54 14.61 14.39
CA VAL A 97 12.50 13.51 14.47
C VAL A 97 11.92 12.28 13.76
N ASN A 98 12.55 11.89 12.66
CA ASN A 98 12.08 10.85 11.74
C ASN A 98 12.61 9.44 12.09
N ARG A 99 12.81 9.15 13.37
CA ARG A 99 13.30 7.84 13.85
C ARG A 99 12.70 7.49 15.19
N PHE A 100 12.59 6.19 15.45
CA PHE A 100 12.26 5.65 16.78
C PHE A 100 13.42 5.92 17.75
N SER A 101 13.09 6.20 19.01
CA SER A 101 14.01 6.38 20.13
C SER A 101 14.15 5.09 20.95
N GLU A 102 15.16 5.01 21.82
CA GLU A 102 15.32 3.88 22.76
C GLU A 102 14.12 3.74 23.72
N ILE A 103 13.45 4.85 24.03
CA ILE A 103 12.22 4.85 24.85
C ILE A 103 11.08 4.18 24.08
N ASP A 104 10.93 4.49 22.79
CA ASP A 104 9.94 3.84 21.92
C ASP A 104 10.19 2.33 21.84
N ASP A 105 11.45 1.92 21.72
CA ASP A 105 11.85 0.51 21.62
C ASP A 105 11.42 -0.28 22.85
N ASP A 106 11.68 0.22 24.06
CA ASP A 106 11.33 -0.45 25.32
C ASP A 106 9.80 -0.52 25.52
N VAL A 107 9.11 0.59 25.32
CA VAL A 107 7.64 0.67 25.45
C VAL A 107 6.95 -0.25 24.44
N GLU A 108 7.33 -0.18 23.17
CA GLU A 108 6.77 -1.01 22.11
C GLU A 108 7.07 -2.50 22.32
N TYR A 109 8.29 -2.85 22.75
CA TYR A 109 8.65 -4.25 23.04
C TYR A 109 7.69 -4.87 24.06
N HIS A 110 7.45 -4.19 25.18
CA HIS A 110 6.54 -4.67 26.20
C HIS A 110 5.08 -4.72 25.72
N LEU A 111 4.65 -3.71 24.95
CA LEU A 111 3.31 -3.62 24.38
C LEU A 111 3.02 -4.77 23.41
N PHE A 112 3.92 -5.01 22.44
CA PHE A 112 3.72 -6.05 21.43
C PHE A 112 3.94 -7.45 21.99
N LYS A 113 4.83 -7.61 22.98
CA LYS A 113 4.91 -8.87 23.76
C LYS A 113 3.58 -9.21 24.42
N LEU A 114 2.90 -8.23 25.02
CA LEU A 114 1.55 -8.42 25.55
C LEU A 114 0.54 -8.76 24.45
N ALA A 115 0.61 -8.08 23.31
CA ALA A 115 -0.28 -8.35 22.16
C ALA A 115 -0.15 -9.78 21.64
N PHE A 116 1.08 -10.26 21.39
CA PHE A 116 1.34 -11.61 20.88
C PHE A 116 1.01 -12.70 21.91
N ASN A 117 1.25 -12.46 23.21
CA ASN A 117 0.88 -13.43 24.24
C ASN A 117 -0.65 -13.59 24.39
N ARG A 118 -1.43 -12.56 24.04
CA ARG A 118 -2.89 -12.57 24.18
C ARG A 118 -3.59 -13.03 22.91
N ASN A 119 -3.16 -12.52 21.76
CA ASN A 119 -3.70 -12.90 20.47
C ASN A 119 -2.98 -14.16 20.01
N VAL A 120 -3.67 -15.30 19.99
CA VAL A 120 -3.12 -16.64 19.61
C VAL A 120 -2.64 -16.71 18.14
N GLY A 121 -2.60 -15.58 17.41
CA GLY A 121 -2.17 -15.50 16.01
C GLY A 121 -0.72 -15.00 15.88
N ALA A 122 0.09 -15.72 15.10
CA ALA A 122 1.49 -15.38 14.81
C ALA A 122 1.69 -14.19 13.84
N ASN A 123 0.64 -13.40 13.57
CA ASN A 123 0.65 -12.39 12.52
C ASN A 123 1.10 -11.03 13.06
N SER A 124 1.81 -10.29 12.23
CA SER A 124 2.56 -9.11 12.63
C SER A 124 1.68 -7.92 13.05
N HIS A 125 2.25 -7.04 13.86
CA HIS A 125 1.69 -5.74 14.25
C HIS A 125 2.61 -4.62 13.77
N ALA A 126 2.24 -3.35 13.91
CA ALA A 126 3.11 -2.26 13.45
C ALA A 126 3.14 -1.09 14.42
N SER A 127 4.18 -0.28 14.30
CA SER A 127 4.28 1.04 14.92
C SER A 127 4.59 2.09 13.86
N LEU A 128 3.96 3.25 13.99
CA LEU A 128 4.18 4.41 13.14
C LEU A 128 4.46 5.67 13.96
N ILE A 129 5.36 6.50 13.47
CA ILE A 129 5.53 7.88 13.91
C ILE A 129 4.90 8.79 12.87
N LEU A 130 3.95 9.62 13.28
CA LEU A 130 3.37 10.70 12.48
C LEU A 130 4.20 11.98 12.69
N LEU A 131 4.88 12.41 11.64
CA LEU A 131 5.67 13.64 11.62
C LEU A 131 4.79 14.87 11.41
N THR A 132 5.23 16.02 11.90
CA THR A 132 4.50 17.31 11.81
C THR A 132 4.09 17.70 10.40
N GLU A 133 4.89 17.33 9.40
CA GLU A 133 4.61 17.55 7.97
C GLU A 133 3.49 16.64 7.40
N GLY A 134 3.03 15.66 8.18
CA GLY A 134 2.04 14.66 7.77
C GLY A 134 2.63 13.41 7.11
N ASN A 135 3.96 13.26 7.15
CA ASN A 135 4.67 12.07 6.74
C ASN A 135 4.71 11.03 7.86
N PHE A 136 4.94 9.76 7.50
CA PHE A 136 5.09 8.67 8.45
C PHE A 136 6.48 8.04 8.39
N VAL A 137 6.92 7.54 9.54
CA VAL A 137 7.99 6.55 9.67
C VAL A 137 7.38 5.30 10.29
N GLY A 138 7.81 4.10 9.91
CA GLY A 138 7.13 2.90 10.35
C GLY A 138 7.95 1.63 10.38
N ARG A 139 7.61 0.76 11.32
CA ARG A 139 8.15 -0.60 11.46
C ARG A 139 7.07 -1.61 11.78
N VAL A 140 7.30 -2.84 11.39
CA VAL A 140 6.50 -4.02 11.74
C VAL A 140 7.18 -4.73 12.90
N TRP A 141 6.37 -5.19 13.85
CA TRP A 141 6.74 -6.10 14.91
C TRP A 141 6.29 -7.51 14.56
N LYS A 142 7.23 -8.45 14.59
CA LYS A 142 6.99 -9.88 14.38
C LYS A 142 6.79 -10.61 15.71
N HIS A 143 6.27 -11.85 15.64
CA HIS A 143 6.00 -12.67 16.82
C HIS A 143 7.25 -12.98 17.66
N ASP A 144 8.43 -13.04 17.02
CA ASP A 144 9.73 -13.18 17.70
C ASP A 144 10.23 -11.86 18.33
N LEU A 145 9.40 -10.81 18.30
CA LEU A 145 9.70 -9.45 18.75
C LEU A 145 10.81 -8.75 17.96
N SER A 146 11.19 -9.30 16.79
CA SER A 146 12.05 -8.59 15.85
C SER A 146 11.25 -7.55 15.06
N THR A 147 11.94 -6.52 14.58
CA THR A 147 11.34 -5.47 13.76
C THR A 147 11.82 -5.51 12.32
N GLU A 148 10.94 -5.18 11.38
CA GLU A 148 11.29 -4.91 9.99
C GLU A 148 10.70 -3.58 9.53
N PRO A 149 11.37 -2.84 8.63
CA PRO A 149 10.90 -1.53 8.21
C PRO A 149 9.65 -1.62 7.32
N ILE A 150 8.76 -0.63 7.42
CA ILE A 150 7.65 -0.49 6.48
C ILE A 150 8.17 0.05 5.15
N SER A 151 7.84 -0.65 4.06
CA SER A 151 8.30 -0.28 2.72
C SER A 151 7.50 0.87 2.09
N MET A 152 6.21 0.96 2.39
CA MET A 152 5.30 1.94 1.81
C MET A 152 4.09 2.16 2.70
N ILE A 153 3.71 3.43 2.87
CA ILE A 153 2.48 3.86 3.54
C ILE A 153 1.68 4.68 2.53
N ARG A 154 0.41 4.29 2.32
CA ARG A 154 -0.49 4.93 1.37
C ARG A 154 -1.64 5.57 2.12
N ILE A 155 -1.97 6.81 1.79
CA ILE A 155 -3.19 7.48 2.27
C ILE A 155 -4.15 7.55 1.08
N ILE A 156 -5.31 6.91 1.21
CA ILE A 156 -6.29 6.75 0.12
C ILE A 156 -7.58 7.51 0.46
N GLY A 157 -7.94 8.45 -0.41
CA GLY A 157 -9.18 9.21 -0.43
C GLY A 157 -9.38 9.84 -1.80
N ASP A 158 -9.92 11.06 -1.85
CA ASP A 158 -10.02 11.83 -3.10
C ASP A 158 -8.64 12.10 -3.74
N ARG A 159 -7.59 12.08 -2.92
CA ARG A 159 -6.19 12.11 -3.36
C ARG A 159 -5.46 10.89 -2.81
N ILE A 160 -4.54 10.38 -3.62
CA ILE A 160 -3.60 9.33 -3.21
C ILE A 160 -2.31 10.03 -2.77
N LYS A 161 -1.85 9.73 -1.55
CA LYS A 161 -0.52 10.11 -1.09
C LYS A 161 0.29 8.86 -0.81
N LEU A 162 1.53 8.86 -1.28
CA LEU A 162 2.48 7.76 -1.09
C LEU A 162 3.62 8.27 -0.20
N ASN A 163 3.99 7.46 0.78
CA ASN A 163 5.13 7.71 1.65
C ASN A 163 6.00 6.45 1.66
N TYR A 164 7.31 6.64 1.50
CA TYR A 164 8.32 5.59 1.49
C TYR A 164 9.31 5.84 2.63
N PRO A 165 9.06 5.30 3.84
CA PRO A 165 9.81 5.68 5.05
C PRO A 165 11.34 5.53 4.98
N ASN A 166 11.83 4.63 4.13
CA ASN A 166 13.27 4.33 4.02
C ASN A 166 13.88 4.76 2.68
N GLN A 167 13.12 5.48 1.83
CA GLN A 167 13.63 5.89 0.54
C GLN A 167 14.29 7.26 0.65
N THR A 168 15.54 7.35 0.20
CA THR A 168 16.29 8.60 0.10
C THR A 168 15.84 9.41 -1.12
N ASP A 169 16.08 10.72 -1.11
CA ASP A 169 15.82 11.64 -2.25
C ASP A 169 16.75 11.40 -3.46
N GLU A 170 17.43 10.26 -3.51
CA GLU A 170 18.47 9.92 -4.48
C GLU A 170 17.92 9.23 -5.75
N TYR A 171 16.59 9.17 -5.94
CA TYR A 171 16.03 8.54 -7.13
C TYR A 171 16.40 9.30 -8.41
N GLU A 172 17.37 8.80 -9.16
CA GLU A 172 17.70 9.35 -10.47
C GLU A 172 16.69 8.87 -11.51
N SER A 173 15.85 9.80 -11.97
CA SER A 173 14.94 9.54 -13.08
C SER A 173 15.74 9.29 -14.37
N PRO A 174 15.41 8.23 -15.14
CA PRO A 174 15.94 8.06 -16.49
C PRO A 174 15.70 9.30 -17.36
N GLU A 175 16.67 9.62 -18.23
CA GLU A 175 16.65 10.81 -19.10
C GLU A 175 15.37 10.90 -19.96
N ILE A 176 14.84 9.75 -20.37
CA ILE A 176 13.62 9.65 -21.17
C ILE A 176 12.38 10.26 -20.50
N PHE A 177 12.38 10.39 -19.16
CA PHE A 177 11.29 11.00 -18.39
C PHE A 177 11.57 12.46 -17.99
N ASN A 178 12.67 13.07 -18.44
CA ASN A 178 13.04 14.45 -18.08
C ASN A 178 11.92 15.47 -18.35
N ARG A 179 11.22 15.37 -19.50
CA ARG A 179 10.10 16.26 -19.81
C ARG A 179 8.91 16.09 -18.85
N GLN A 180 8.64 14.85 -18.45
CA GLN A 180 7.57 14.53 -17.49
C GLN A 180 7.95 15.03 -16.10
N GLN A 181 9.21 14.85 -15.68
CA GLN A 181 9.72 15.40 -14.43
C GLN A 181 9.64 16.93 -14.38
N LEU A 182 9.94 17.63 -15.48
CA LEU A 182 9.81 19.10 -15.54
C LEU A 182 8.35 19.55 -15.39
N ALA A 183 7.40 18.77 -15.90
CA ALA A 183 5.98 19.11 -15.85
C ALA A 183 5.32 18.76 -14.50
N PHE A 184 5.72 17.64 -13.89
CA PHE A 184 5.00 17.06 -12.75
C PHE A 184 5.84 16.86 -11.47
N GLY A 185 7.13 17.21 -11.53
CA GLY A 185 8.07 17.03 -10.43
C GLY A 185 8.71 15.63 -10.43
N ARG A 186 9.84 15.53 -9.72
CA ARG A 186 10.64 14.29 -9.57
C ARG A 186 9.90 13.24 -8.74
N SER A 187 9.17 13.67 -7.71
CA SER A 187 8.42 12.78 -6.82
C SER A 187 7.41 11.93 -7.57
N LEU A 188 6.71 12.48 -8.58
CA LEU A 188 5.75 11.71 -9.36
C LEU A 188 6.41 10.57 -10.15
N ILE A 189 7.58 10.81 -10.77
CA ILE A 189 8.26 9.76 -11.54
C ILE A 189 8.72 8.64 -10.61
N GLN A 190 9.28 9.01 -9.46
CA GLN A 190 9.68 8.07 -8.42
C GLN A 190 8.48 7.25 -7.93
N ASP A 191 7.37 7.91 -7.63
CA ASP A 191 6.12 7.28 -7.23
C ASP A 191 5.68 6.24 -8.27
N LEU A 192 5.55 6.64 -9.53
CA LEU A 192 5.15 5.74 -10.62
C LEU A 192 6.09 4.55 -10.76
N SER A 193 7.40 4.78 -10.66
CA SER A 193 8.41 3.72 -10.76
C SER A 193 8.34 2.69 -9.62
N ASN A 194 7.77 3.06 -8.48
CA ASN A 194 7.60 2.19 -7.31
C ASN A 194 6.25 1.45 -7.30
N LEU A 195 5.29 1.86 -8.14
CA LEU A 195 3.93 1.31 -8.14
C LEU A 195 3.84 -0.01 -8.92
N LYS A 196 3.05 -0.93 -8.37
CA LYS A 196 2.50 -2.08 -9.09
C LYS A 196 1.05 -1.82 -9.46
N ILE A 197 0.73 -1.84 -10.76
CA ILE A 197 -0.62 -1.58 -11.26
C ILE A 197 -1.17 -2.81 -11.98
N SER A 198 -2.38 -3.23 -11.59
CA SER A 198 -3.11 -4.28 -12.30
C SER A 198 -4.08 -3.71 -13.32
N ILE A 199 -4.19 -4.38 -14.48
CA ILE A 199 -5.13 -4.06 -15.55
C ILE A 199 -5.93 -5.31 -15.85
N ILE A 200 -7.25 -5.23 -15.69
CA ILE A 200 -8.16 -6.35 -15.92
C ILE A 200 -8.87 -6.16 -17.25
N GLY A 201 -8.58 -7.04 -18.21
CA GLY A 201 -8.92 -6.88 -19.61
C GLY A 201 -7.79 -6.24 -20.39
N ALA A 202 -7.41 -6.86 -21.51
CA ALA A 202 -6.39 -6.45 -22.46
C ALA A 202 -7.02 -6.11 -23.82
N GLY A 203 -8.31 -5.75 -23.85
CA GLY A 203 -9.00 -5.24 -25.04
C GLY A 203 -8.60 -3.80 -25.39
N ALA A 204 -9.49 -3.03 -26.02
CA ALA A 204 -9.21 -1.68 -26.47
C ALA A 204 -8.73 -0.73 -25.35
N THR A 205 -9.52 -0.65 -24.27
CA THR A 205 -9.21 0.21 -23.12
C THR A 205 -7.99 -0.29 -22.35
N GLY A 206 -7.93 -1.60 -22.08
CA GLY A 206 -6.84 -2.21 -21.32
C GLY A 206 -5.48 -2.10 -22.01
N SER A 207 -5.42 -2.36 -23.32
CA SER A 207 -4.19 -2.20 -24.10
C SER A 207 -3.74 -0.74 -24.16
N ALA A 208 -4.65 0.21 -24.38
CA ALA A 208 -4.34 1.63 -24.33
C ALA A 208 -3.79 2.06 -22.95
N THR A 209 -4.46 1.67 -21.87
CA THR A 209 -4.05 1.95 -20.49
C THR A 209 -2.67 1.38 -20.20
N ALA A 210 -2.38 0.13 -20.58
CA ALA A 210 -1.08 -0.50 -20.35
C ALA A 210 0.05 0.29 -21.03
N LEU A 211 -0.14 0.68 -22.29
CA LEU A 211 0.87 1.45 -23.03
C LEU A 211 1.09 2.84 -22.42
N LEU A 212 0.03 3.52 -21.99
CA LEU A 212 0.15 4.82 -21.35
C LEU A 212 0.89 4.71 -20.01
N LEU A 213 0.56 3.73 -19.18
CA LEU A 213 1.23 3.51 -17.89
C LEU A 213 2.72 3.16 -18.07
N THR A 214 3.07 2.31 -19.05
CA THR A 214 4.47 2.07 -19.42
C THR A 214 5.17 3.36 -19.80
N ARG A 215 4.54 4.20 -20.63
CA ARG A 215 5.12 5.48 -21.08
C ARG A 215 5.22 6.53 -19.98
N LEU A 216 4.44 6.39 -18.92
CA LEU A 216 4.52 7.24 -17.71
C LEU A 216 5.62 6.78 -16.74
N GLY A 217 6.28 5.65 -17.00
CA GLY A 217 7.35 5.12 -16.15
C GLY A 217 6.85 4.27 -14.99
N VAL A 218 5.66 3.65 -15.10
CA VAL A 218 5.19 2.71 -14.08
C VAL A 218 6.15 1.53 -13.95
N GLY A 219 6.51 1.19 -12.72
CA GLY A 219 7.50 0.16 -12.43
C GLY A 219 7.06 -1.25 -12.79
N GLU A 220 5.86 -1.64 -12.36
CA GLU A 220 5.31 -2.98 -12.62
C GLU A 220 3.85 -2.94 -13.09
N LEU A 221 3.56 -3.70 -14.13
CA LEU A 221 2.20 -3.98 -14.61
C LEU A 221 1.86 -5.46 -14.42
N CYS A 222 0.64 -5.74 -13.98
CA CYS A 222 0.04 -7.06 -14.03
C CYS A 222 -1.20 -7.04 -14.92
N ILE A 223 -1.15 -7.68 -16.09
CA ILE A 223 -2.23 -7.66 -17.08
C ILE A 223 -2.95 -9.02 -17.06
N ILE A 224 -4.26 -8.99 -16.86
CA ILE A 224 -5.09 -10.19 -16.71
C ILE A 224 -6.15 -10.20 -17.80
N ASP A 225 -6.05 -11.15 -18.73
CA ASP A 225 -7.03 -11.40 -19.78
C ASP A 225 -6.82 -12.82 -20.33
N LYS A 226 -7.90 -13.55 -20.56
CA LYS A 226 -7.88 -14.94 -21.05
C LYS A 226 -8.01 -15.03 -22.57
N ASP A 227 -8.47 -13.97 -23.23
CA ASP A 227 -8.83 -14.01 -24.64
C ASP A 227 -7.61 -14.04 -25.56
N THR A 228 -7.84 -14.59 -26.75
CA THR A 228 -6.94 -14.47 -27.89
C THR A 228 -7.37 -13.34 -28.81
N ILE A 229 -6.47 -12.95 -29.71
CA ILE A 229 -6.70 -11.89 -30.68
C ILE A 229 -7.53 -12.44 -31.84
N GLU A 230 -8.62 -11.76 -32.14
CA GLU A 230 -9.39 -11.95 -33.36
C GLU A 230 -9.11 -10.83 -34.36
N GLU A 231 -9.31 -11.09 -35.65
CA GLU A 231 -9.17 -10.06 -36.70
C GLU A 231 -10.05 -8.84 -36.44
N SER A 232 -11.27 -9.07 -35.92
CA SER A 232 -12.21 -8.03 -35.50
C SER A 232 -11.66 -7.09 -34.43
N ASN A 233 -10.61 -7.49 -33.70
CA ASN A 233 -10.00 -6.73 -32.61
C ASN A 233 -8.92 -5.75 -33.11
N LEU A 234 -8.36 -5.97 -34.31
CA LEU A 234 -7.19 -5.23 -34.81
C LEU A 234 -7.45 -3.74 -35.03
N ASN A 235 -8.71 -3.33 -35.18
CA ASN A 235 -9.09 -1.93 -35.31
C ASN A 235 -8.92 -1.10 -34.01
N ARG A 236 -8.71 -1.75 -32.86
CA ARG A 236 -8.72 -1.09 -31.55
C ARG A 236 -7.76 -1.67 -30.52
N LEU A 237 -7.20 -2.86 -30.76
CA LEU A 237 -6.25 -3.51 -29.87
C LEU A 237 -4.85 -2.93 -30.10
N HIS A 238 -4.36 -2.15 -29.15
CA HIS A 238 -3.07 -1.49 -29.30
C HIS A 238 -1.91 -2.49 -29.23
N GLY A 239 -0.95 -2.36 -30.15
CA GLY A 239 0.26 -3.19 -30.21
C GLY A 239 0.12 -4.53 -30.93
N ALA A 240 -1.08 -4.90 -31.37
CA ALA A 240 -1.33 -6.12 -32.13
C ALA A 240 -1.27 -5.90 -33.64
N THR A 241 -0.92 -6.96 -34.37
CA THR A 241 -0.90 -6.99 -35.84
C THR A 241 -1.68 -8.18 -36.38
N ILE A 242 -1.91 -8.23 -37.70
CA ILE A 242 -2.56 -9.38 -38.36
C ILE A 242 -1.83 -10.70 -38.10
N LEU A 243 -0.51 -10.65 -37.89
CA LEU A 243 0.33 -11.83 -37.57
C LEU A 243 0.14 -12.34 -36.15
N ASP A 244 -0.63 -11.63 -35.33
CA ASP A 244 -0.90 -11.97 -33.94
C ASP A 244 -2.28 -12.59 -33.71
N VAL A 245 -3.11 -12.70 -34.76
CA VAL A 245 -4.39 -13.40 -34.70
C VAL A 245 -4.20 -14.83 -34.18
N GLY A 246 -5.03 -15.23 -33.21
CA GLY A 246 -4.96 -16.51 -32.50
C GLY A 246 -4.00 -16.55 -31.31
N LYS A 247 -3.14 -15.54 -31.11
CA LYS A 247 -2.29 -15.44 -29.90
C LYS A 247 -3.06 -14.80 -28.74
N PHE A 248 -2.64 -15.06 -27.50
CA PHE A 248 -3.23 -14.39 -26.33
C PHE A 248 -2.97 -12.90 -26.36
N LYS A 249 -4.01 -12.10 -26.07
CA LYS A 249 -3.92 -10.62 -26.02
C LYS A 249 -2.80 -10.16 -25.09
N VAL A 250 -2.72 -10.75 -23.89
CA VAL A 250 -1.72 -10.38 -22.88
C VAL A 250 -0.29 -10.67 -23.31
N ASP A 251 -0.03 -11.78 -24.02
CA ASP A 251 1.33 -12.14 -24.45
C ASP A 251 1.84 -11.16 -25.52
N VAL A 252 0.97 -10.77 -26.45
CA VAL A 252 1.29 -9.81 -27.51
C VAL A 252 1.54 -8.43 -26.91
N LEU A 253 0.71 -8.01 -25.96
CA LEU A 253 0.87 -6.73 -25.26
C LEU A 253 2.14 -6.70 -24.40
N GLN A 254 2.46 -7.79 -23.70
CA GLN A 254 3.72 -7.92 -22.94
C GLN A 254 4.93 -7.78 -23.85
N LYS A 255 4.95 -8.50 -24.98
CA LYS A 255 6.01 -8.39 -25.97
C LYS A 255 6.14 -6.97 -26.53
N TYR A 256 5.02 -6.33 -26.82
CA TYR A 256 5.01 -4.95 -27.33
C TYR A 256 5.57 -3.97 -26.30
N ILE A 257 5.17 -4.07 -25.03
CA ILE A 257 5.71 -3.24 -23.94
C ILE A 257 7.20 -3.50 -23.71
N TYR A 258 7.64 -4.75 -23.76
CA TYR A 258 9.06 -5.09 -23.68
C TYR A 258 9.87 -4.38 -24.78
N ASN A 259 9.35 -4.39 -26.02
CA ASN A 259 9.98 -3.71 -27.15
C ASN A 259 9.99 -2.18 -27.04
N ILE A 260 9.08 -1.58 -26.26
CA ILE A 260 9.14 -0.14 -25.94
C ILE A 260 10.41 0.20 -25.14
N GLY A 261 10.91 -0.73 -24.31
CA GLY A 261 12.23 -0.62 -23.69
C GLY A 261 12.34 0.38 -22.54
N LEU A 262 11.22 0.75 -21.89
CA LEU A 262 11.19 1.73 -20.78
C LEU A 262 11.43 1.14 -19.38
N GLY A 263 11.75 -0.16 -19.28
CA GLY A 263 12.08 -0.81 -18.01
C GLY A 263 10.88 -1.26 -17.17
N THR A 264 9.63 -0.99 -17.59
CA THR A 264 8.43 -1.51 -16.93
C THR A 264 8.42 -3.03 -16.93
N LYS A 265 8.34 -3.64 -15.75
CA LYS A 265 8.18 -5.10 -15.59
C LYS A 265 6.72 -5.46 -15.88
N VAL A 266 6.48 -6.39 -16.79
CA VAL A 266 5.12 -6.80 -17.16
C VAL A 266 4.91 -8.27 -16.83
N ASN A 267 4.02 -8.54 -15.89
CA ASN A 267 3.52 -9.86 -15.55
C ASN A 267 2.16 -10.07 -16.20
N VAL A 268 1.91 -11.24 -16.77
CA VAL A 268 0.64 -11.56 -17.45
C VAL A 268 -0.03 -12.78 -16.84
N VAL A 269 -1.36 -12.76 -16.75
CA VAL A 269 -2.16 -13.90 -16.29
C VAL A 269 -3.27 -14.19 -17.29
N LYS A 270 -3.26 -15.40 -17.86
CA LYS A 270 -4.18 -15.85 -18.92
C LYS A 270 -5.43 -16.49 -18.35
N GLU A 271 -6.12 -15.77 -17.47
CA GLU A 271 -7.23 -16.30 -16.68
C GLU A 271 -8.33 -15.25 -16.51
N TRP A 272 -9.51 -15.71 -16.13
CA TRP A 272 -10.58 -14.82 -15.68
C TRP A 272 -10.22 -14.19 -14.34
N VAL A 273 -10.69 -12.96 -14.09
CA VAL A 273 -10.36 -12.21 -12.86
C VAL A 273 -10.78 -12.96 -11.58
N SER A 274 -11.84 -13.78 -11.65
CA SER A 274 -12.31 -14.62 -10.55
C SER A 274 -11.38 -15.78 -10.17
N ASN A 275 -10.36 -16.07 -10.98
CA ASN A 275 -9.38 -17.10 -10.68
C ASN A 275 -8.55 -16.70 -9.44
N GLN A 276 -8.29 -17.67 -8.55
CA GLN A 276 -7.52 -17.45 -7.33
C GLN A 276 -6.13 -16.81 -7.59
N LYS A 277 -5.45 -17.20 -8.68
CA LYS A 277 -4.16 -16.61 -9.06
C LYS A 277 -4.27 -15.11 -9.34
N CYS A 278 -5.37 -14.70 -9.98
CA CYS A 278 -5.66 -13.29 -10.26
C CYS A 278 -5.90 -12.52 -8.96
N ILE A 279 -6.70 -13.09 -8.06
CA ILE A 279 -6.99 -12.48 -6.73
C ILE A 279 -5.70 -12.26 -5.94
N GLU A 280 -4.77 -13.22 -5.97
CA GLU A 280 -3.47 -13.09 -5.31
C GLU A 280 -2.61 -11.98 -5.92
N GLN A 281 -2.61 -11.84 -7.25
CA GLN A 281 -1.93 -10.71 -7.90
C GLN A 281 -2.57 -9.37 -7.52
N LEU A 282 -3.90 -9.28 -7.56
CA LEU A 282 -4.64 -8.06 -7.22
C LEU A 282 -4.38 -7.60 -5.78
N LYS A 283 -4.22 -8.53 -4.84
CA LYS A 283 -3.89 -8.23 -3.44
C LYS A 283 -2.55 -7.51 -3.26
N THR A 284 -1.62 -7.68 -4.21
CA THR A 284 -0.31 -7.01 -4.21
C THR A 284 -0.30 -5.70 -4.98
N SER A 285 -1.34 -5.40 -5.73
CA SER A 285 -1.42 -4.18 -6.55
C SER A 285 -1.71 -2.95 -5.71
N ASP A 286 -1.12 -1.83 -6.08
CA ASP A 286 -1.38 -0.54 -5.46
C ASP A 286 -2.59 0.15 -6.10
N ILE A 287 -2.78 -0.04 -7.41
CA ILE A 287 -3.93 0.46 -8.19
C ILE A 287 -4.44 -0.65 -9.12
N ILE A 288 -5.75 -0.73 -9.30
CA ILE A 288 -6.40 -1.66 -10.22
C ILE A 288 -7.25 -0.88 -11.23
N PHE A 289 -6.94 -1.04 -12.52
CA PHE A 289 -7.78 -0.56 -13.61
C PHE A 289 -8.70 -1.70 -14.08
N GLY A 290 -10.00 -1.51 -13.85
CA GLY A 290 -11.04 -2.38 -14.41
C GLY A 290 -11.34 -2.02 -15.86
N CYS A 291 -10.71 -2.71 -16.81
CA CYS A 291 -10.87 -2.51 -18.25
C CYS A 291 -11.73 -3.59 -18.92
N THR A 292 -12.52 -4.34 -18.14
CA THR A 292 -13.45 -5.34 -18.65
C THR A 292 -14.78 -4.71 -19.10
N ASP A 293 -15.32 -5.22 -20.20
CA ASP A 293 -16.64 -4.91 -20.72
C ASP A 293 -17.75 -5.81 -20.14
N ASP A 294 -17.37 -6.91 -19.47
CA ASP A 294 -18.31 -7.87 -18.90
C ASP A 294 -18.82 -7.45 -17.51
N HIS A 295 -20.09 -7.75 -17.21
CA HIS A 295 -20.70 -7.40 -15.93
C HIS A 295 -20.14 -8.20 -14.75
N ALA A 296 -19.78 -9.47 -14.95
CA ALA A 296 -19.30 -10.33 -13.87
C ALA A 296 -17.93 -9.86 -13.37
N GLY A 297 -17.03 -9.50 -14.28
CA GLY A 297 -15.72 -8.94 -13.97
C GLY A 297 -15.82 -7.61 -13.21
N ARG A 298 -16.74 -6.73 -13.60
CA ARG A 298 -17.00 -5.47 -12.87
C ARG A 298 -17.51 -5.70 -11.46
N ILE A 299 -18.49 -6.59 -11.30
CA ILE A 299 -19.05 -6.95 -9.98
C ILE A 299 -17.98 -7.57 -9.09
N MET A 300 -17.15 -8.46 -9.63
CA MET A 300 -16.05 -9.08 -8.91
C MET A 300 -15.06 -8.02 -8.41
N LEU A 301 -14.65 -7.08 -9.26
CA LEU A 301 -13.73 -6.01 -8.88
C LEU A 301 -14.31 -5.09 -7.81
N ASN A 302 -15.59 -4.74 -7.91
CA ASN A 302 -16.28 -3.95 -6.88
C ASN A 302 -16.36 -4.68 -5.54
N ARG A 303 -16.44 -6.02 -5.54
CA ARG A 303 -16.42 -6.81 -4.30
C ARG A 303 -15.01 -7.00 -3.74
N PHE A 304 -14.01 -6.95 -4.61
CA PHE A 304 -12.61 -7.07 -4.23
C PHE A 304 -12.09 -5.80 -3.53
N ALA A 305 -12.46 -4.63 -4.07
CA ALA A 305 -12.10 -3.31 -3.54
C ALA A 305 -12.77 -3.03 -2.19
#